data_AF-A0A7C7JVG0-F1
#
_entry.id   AF-A0A7C7JVG0-F1
#
_cell.length_a   1.000
_cell.length_b   1.000
_cell.length_c   1.000
_cell.angle_alpha   90.00
_cell.angle_beta   90.00
_cell.angle_gamma   90.00
#
_symmetry.space_group_name_H-M   'P 1'
#
loop_
_entity.id
_entity.type
_entity.pdbx_description
1 polymer ?
#
loop_
_entity_poly.entity_id
_entity_poly.type
_entity_poly.pdbx_seq_one_letter_code
_entity_poly.pdbx_strand_id
1 'polypeptide(L)'
;MILQLRDSVIQVDTAISDLELEEIYAAEDPELEIRASHILLQYPSQATLTQQDSVRATILAIRNRIEGGESFGTLATQYSQDRGSGAVGGDLGFFGRGEMVQPFEQAVLALSPGEMTGPVETQFGLHLIRLEQLRIQNFEEVIADLRNRVQTERFLRAESTFVAGIQERAEPEPTSGAYLVVREIAQNPATRLSRRAGRRAVFEYSGGELTVAEVQFVLQAQNPEFQEQVVTGTDEQLEQFLLGLVQVELLVAEAGLSGLEPGREVLDSMAMGARNQLRSTARALRLIELDRAPGEPTEQALERAVLEAIANVLAGATDVIDLGAIGFQLKQRTSLSISERGVGQAVLRLGQLRANRSPSIVEEGAEVPDLIPDTLNQ
;
A
#
# COMPACT_ATOMS: atom_id res chain seq x y z
N MET A 1 15.50 14.01 10.00
CA MET A 1 15.04 14.31 11.37
C MET A 1 14.42 13.09 12.02
N ILE A 2 13.14 12.75 11.82
CA ILE A 2 12.49 11.63 12.55
C ILE A 2 13.24 10.31 12.40
N LEU A 3 13.68 9.94 11.19
CA LEU A 3 14.49 8.72 11.00
C LEU A 3 15.85 8.78 11.73
N GLN A 4 16.48 9.96 11.80
CA GLN A 4 17.72 10.13 12.55
C GLN A 4 17.46 10.09 14.06
N LEU A 5 16.35 10.66 14.53
CA LEU A 5 15.92 10.57 15.92
C LEU A 5 15.70 9.11 16.29
N ARG A 6 14.92 8.39 15.47
CA ARG A 6 14.68 6.95 15.56
C ARG A 6 16.02 6.21 15.67
N ASP A 7 16.94 6.40 14.74
CA ASP A 7 18.23 5.70 14.73
C ASP A 7 19.16 6.11 15.88
N SER A 8 19.00 7.33 16.43
CA SER A 8 19.81 7.84 17.54
C SER A 8 19.30 7.43 18.93
N VAL A 9 17.99 7.30 19.10
CA VAL A 9 17.34 6.99 20.38
C VAL A 9 17.03 5.50 20.50
N ILE A 10 16.65 4.85 19.40
CA ILE A 10 16.45 3.39 19.32
C ILE A 10 17.81 2.76 19.02
N GLN A 11 18.79 3.06 19.88
CA GLN A 11 19.94 2.19 20.09
C GLN A 11 19.56 1.17 21.15
N VAL A 12 18.60 0.32 20.79
CA VAL A 12 18.28 -0.84 21.61
C VAL A 12 19.50 -1.73 21.55
N ASP A 13 19.83 -2.36 22.67
CA ASP A 13 20.66 -3.55 22.66
C ASP A 13 19.89 -4.65 21.93
N THR A 14 19.86 -4.55 20.59
CA THR A 14 19.36 -5.59 19.69
C THR A 14 20.39 -6.70 19.58
N ALA A 15 21.55 -6.59 20.26
CA ALA A 15 22.42 -7.72 20.41
C ALA A 15 21.62 -8.80 21.14
N ILE A 16 21.52 -9.93 20.47
CA ILE A 16 20.94 -11.13 21.01
C ILE A 16 22.02 -12.19 20.95
N SER A 17 22.30 -12.82 22.08
CA SER A 17 23.33 -13.85 22.16
C SER A 17 22.82 -15.14 21.53
N ASP A 18 23.74 -15.99 21.07
CA ASP A 18 23.39 -17.30 20.54
C ASP A 18 22.69 -18.15 21.60
N LEU A 19 23.11 -18.05 22.86
CA LEU A 19 22.45 -18.71 23.99
C LEU A 19 20.98 -18.28 24.15
N GLU A 20 20.71 -16.99 24.02
CA GLU A 20 19.34 -16.46 24.10
C GLU A 20 18.50 -16.87 22.89
N LEU A 21 19.12 -16.94 21.70
CA LEU A 21 18.47 -17.48 20.50
C LEU A 21 18.17 -18.98 20.66
N GLU A 22 19.06 -19.77 21.29
CA GLU A 22 18.81 -21.17 21.61
C GLU A 22 17.63 -21.33 22.58
N GLU A 23 17.54 -20.48 23.61
CA GLU A 23 16.41 -20.48 24.54
C GLU A 23 15.09 -20.14 23.85
N ILE A 24 15.09 -19.14 22.95
CA ILE A 24 13.91 -18.77 22.15
C ILE A 24 13.53 -19.92 21.22
N TYR A 25 14.50 -20.46 20.47
CA TYR A 25 14.29 -21.58 19.56
C TYR A 25 13.72 -22.81 20.30
N ALA A 26 14.24 -23.12 21.49
CA ALA A 26 13.74 -24.23 22.31
C ALA A 26 12.34 -23.96 22.88
N ALA A 27 12.03 -22.70 23.21
CA ALA A 27 10.71 -22.30 23.69
C ALA A 27 9.65 -22.27 22.57
N GLU A 28 10.05 -22.04 21.33
CA GLU A 28 9.17 -22.00 20.15
C GLU A 28 8.76 -23.39 19.63
N ASP A 29 9.31 -24.49 20.18
CA ASP A 29 9.07 -25.88 19.77
C ASP A 29 9.24 -26.08 18.25
N PRO A 30 10.48 -26.19 17.77
CA PRO A 30 10.82 -26.11 16.34
C PRO A 30 10.03 -27.12 15.52
N GLU A 31 9.40 -26.63 14.45
CA GLU A 31 8.45 -27.41 13.68
C GLU A 31 9.09 -28.65 13.04
N LEU A 32 8.38 -29.76 13.11
CA LEU A 32 8.74 -30.99 12.43
C LEU A 32 8.56 -30.80 10.92
N GLU A 33 9.66 -30.84 10.18
CA GLU A 33 9.63 -30.93 8.72
C GLU A 33 9.60 -32.39 8.27
N ILE A 34 8.69 -32.65 7.34
CA ILE A 34 8.44 -33.97 6.76
C ILE A 34 8.79 -33.88 5.28
N ARG A 35 9.68 -34.77 4.81
CA ARG A 35 9.89 -34.97 3.37
C ARG A 35 9.32 -36.29 2.96
N ALA A 36 8.43 -36.27 1.97
CA ALA A 36 7.79 -37.47 1.46
C ALA A 36 7.69 -37.44 -0.06
N SER A 37 7.64 -38.63 -0.65
CA SER A 37 7.30 -38.82 -2.05
C SER A 37 5.93 -39.48 -2.15
N HIS A 38 5.15 -39.16 -3.19
CA HIS A 38 3.86 -39.81 -3.41
C HIS A 38 3.58 -40.23 -4.85
N ILE A 39 2.65 -41.16 -5.02
CA ILE A 39 2.03 -41.50 -6.31
C ILE A 39 0.53 -41.32 -6.14
N LEU A 40 -0.08 -40.43 -6.93
CA LEU A 40 -1.51 -40.19 -6.92
C LEU A 40 -2.17 -40.87 -8.12
N LEU A 41 -3.22 -41.67 -7.88
CA LEU A 41 -4.17 -42.09 -8.90
C LEU A 41 -5.55 -41.51 -8.57
N GLN A 42 -6.09 -40.72 -9.49
CA GLN A 42 -7.41 -40.12 -9.38
C GLN A 42 -8.48 -41.12 -9.74
N TYR A 43 -9.63 -41.01 -9.08
CA TYR A 43 -10.82 -41.71 -9.54
C TYR A 43 -11.43 -40.96 -10.74
N PRO A 44 -12.00 -41.69 -11.72
CA PRO A 44 -12.86 -41.09 -12.73
C PRO A 44 -14.00 -40.29 -12.08
N SER A 45 -14.43 -39.20 -12.72
CA SER A 45 -15.62 -38.48 -12.28
C SER A 45 -16.82 -39.43 -12.22
N GLN A 46 -17.49 -39.50 -11.05
CA GLN A 46 -18.58 -40.45 -10.77
C GLN A 46 -18.17 -41.93 -10.88
N ALA A 47 -16.95 -42.27 -10.42
CA ALA A 47 -16.47 -43.65 -10.42
C ALA A 47 -17.45 -44.62 -9.72
N THR A 48 -17.80 -45.69 -10.43
CA THR A 48 -18.49 -46.87 -9.87
C THR A 48 -17.55 -47.63 -8.92
N LEU A 49 -18.10 -48.47 -8.04
CA LEU A 49 -17.30 -49.31 -7.14
C LEU A 49 -16.26 -50.15 -7.91
N THR A 50 -16.63 -50.71 -9.07
CA THR A 50 -15.72 -51.48 -9.92
C THR A 50 -14.57 -50.62 -10.47
N GLN A 51 -14.81 -49.35 -10.78
CA GLN A 51 -13.76 -48.42 -11.21
C GLN A 51 -12.85 -48.03 -10.05
N GLN A 52 -13.41 -47.83 -8.85
CA GLN A 52 -12.60 -47.60 -7.64
C GLN A 52 -11.72 -48.80 -7.31
N ASP A 53 -12.26 -50.03 -7.40
CA ASP A 53 -11.51 -51.27 -7.22
C ASP A 53 -10.40 -51.42 -8.26
N SER A 54 -10.63 -51.00 -9.50
CA SER A 54 -9.60 -51.01 -10.54
C SER A 54 -8.46 -50.04 -10.25
N VAL A 55 -8.75 -48.83 -9.76
CA VAL A 55 -7.73 -47.87 -9.32
C VAL A 55 -6.96 -48.42 -8.12
N ARG A 56 -7.66 -49.02 -7.15
CA ARG A 56 -7.07 -49.67 -5.97
C ARG A 56 -6.16 -50.83 -6.37
N ALA A 57 -6.57 -51.68 -7.30
CA ALA A 57 -5.74 -52.76 -7.82
C ALA A 57 -4.48 -52.22 -8.52
N THR A 58 -4.61 -51.12 -9.26
CA THR A 58 -3.49 -50.48 -9.95
C THR A 58 -2.45 -49.94 -8.97
N ILE A 59 -2.87 -49.18 -7.96
CA ILE A 59 -1.93 -48.63 -6.98
C ILE A 59 -1.28 -49.72 -6.11
N LEU A 60 -1.99 -50.82 -5.82
CA LEU A 60 -1.41 -52.00 -5.17
C LEU A 60 -0.37 -52.71 -6.05
N ALA A 61 -0.62 -52.81 -7.36
CA ALA A 61 0.36 -53.37 -8.30
C ALA A 61 1.63 -52.51 -8.37
N ILE A 62 1.49 -51.18 -8.35
CA ILE A 62 2.62 -50.25 -8.26
C ILE A 62 3.40 -50.47 -6.95
N ARG A 63 2.70 -50.57 -5.83
CA ARG A 63 3.29 -50.87 -4.51
C ARG A 63 4.13 -52.16 -4.53
N ASN A 64 3.57 -53.24 -5.07
CA ASN A 64 4.28 -54.53 -5.15
C ASN A 64 5.54 -54.46 -6.03
N ARG A 65 5.53 -53.65 -7.09
CA ARG A 65 6.71 -53.41 -7.94
C ARG A 65 7.81 -52.67 -7.19
N ILE A 66 7.44 -51.68 -6.38
CA ILE A 66 8.38 -50.94 -5.50
C ILE A 66 8.97 -51.90 -4.47
N GLU A 67 8.14 -52.73 -3.81
CA GLU A 67 8.60 -53.75 -2.87
C GLU A 67 9.48 -54.82 -3.56
N GLY A 68 9.27 -55.07 -4.85
CA GLY A 68 10.09 -55.92 -5.71
C GLY A 68 11.43 -55.29 -6.15
N GLY A 69 11.72 -54.04 -5.76
CA GLY A 69 12.99 -53.35 -6.02
C GLY A 69 12.97 -52.33 -7.16
N GLU A 70 11.82 -52.06 -7.78
CA GLU A 70 11.70 -50.95 -8.73
C GLU A 70 11.75 -49.58 -8.02
N SER A 71 12.35 -48.58 -8.67
CA SER A 71 12.46 -47.23 -8.11
C SER A 71 11.09 -46.56 -7.95
N PHE A 72 10.80 -46.07 -6.75
CA PHE A 72 9.59 -45.27 -6.46
C PHE A 72 9.48 -44.09 -7.41
N GLY A 73 10.57 -43.32 -7.59
CA GLY A 73 10.57 -42.13 -8.44
C GLY A 73 10.27 -42.45 -9.90
N THR A 74 10.80 -43.57 -10.42
CA THR A 74 10.50 -44.01 -11.79
C THR A 74 9.01 -44.34 -11.95
N LEU A 75 8.42 -45.06 -10.99
CA LEU A 75 7.01 -45.39 -11.02
C LEU A 75 6.11 -44.17 -10.78
N ALA A 76 6.54 -43.22 -9.95
CA ALA A 76 5.85 -41.96 -9.77
C ALA A 76 5.82 -41.14 -11.07
N THR A 77 6.94 -41.03 -11.78
CA THR A 77 6.99 -40.36 -13.09
C THR A 77 6.15 -41.07 -14.15
N GLN A 78 6.05 -42.39 -14.09
CA GLN A 78 5.28 -43.15 -15.06
C GLN A 78 3.76 -43.15 -14.80
N TYR A 79 3.36 -43.19 -13.53
CA TYR A 79 1.97 -43.47 -13.15
C TYR A 79 1.27 -42.37 -12.34
N SER A 80 2.01 -41.49 -11.67
CA SER A 80 1.39 -40.44 -10.85
C SER A 80 0.63 -39.46 -11.73
N GLN A 81 -0.62 -39.21 -11.35
CA GLN A 81 -1.49 -38.21 -11.96
C GLN A 81 -1.42 -36.85 -11.24
N ASP A 82 -0.58 -36.74 -10.21
CA ASP A 82 -0.21 -35.43 -9.68
C ASP A 82 0.74 -34.71 -10.65
N ARG A 83 0.31 -33.55 -11.13
CA ARG A 83 1.09 -32.73 -12.07
C ARG A 83 2.23 -31.98 -11.38
N GLY A 84 2.13 -31.73 -10.07
CA GLY A 84 3.13 -30.98 -9.32
C GLY A 84 4.40 -31.81 -9.07
N SER A 85 4.23 -33.02 -8.55
CA SER A 85 5.35 -33.87 -8.12
C SER A 85 5.66 -35.04 -9.06
N GLY A 86 4.71 -35.50 -9.88
CA GLY A 86 4.89 -36.71 -10.70
C GLY A 86 6.12 -36.64 -11.62
N ALA A 87 6.32 -35.49 -12.29
CA ALA A 87 7.46 -35.28 -13.18
C ALA A 87 8.84 -35.31 -12.47
N VAL A 88 8.87 -35.05 -11.16
CA VAL A 88 10.08 -35.08 -10.33
C VAL A 88 10.12 -36.31 -9.41
N GLY A 89 9.51 -37.40 -9.85
CA GLY A 89 9.54 -38.68 -9.13
C GLY A 89 8.64 -38.72 -7.90
N GLY A 90 7.64 -37.85 -7.82
CA GLY A 90 6.69 -37.80 -6.72
C GLY A 90 7.19 -37.06 -5.49
N ASP A 91 8.40 -36.48 -5.51
CA ASP A 91 8.97 -35.74 -4.37
C ASP A 91 8.18 -34.46 -4.10
N LEU A 92 7.74 -34.30 -2.85
CA LEU A 92 6.99 -33.14 -2.39
C LEU A 92 7.88 -32.07 -1.73
N GLY A 93 9.17 -32.35 -1.54
CA GLY A 93 10.05 -31.51 -0.73
C GLY A 93 9.72 -31.62 0.77
N PHE A 94 10.29 -30.71 1.57
CA PHE A 94 9.95 -30.60 3.00
C PHE A 94 8.67 -29.78 3.16
N PHE A 95 7.79 -30.24 4.04
CA PHE A 95 6.58 -29.55 4.45
C PHE A 95 6.38 -29.67 5.97
N GLY A 96 5.80 -28.65 6.58
CA GLY A 96 5.42 -28.61 7.99
C GLY A 96 4.07 -29.26 8.27
N ARG A 97 3.68 -29.28 9.54
CA ARG A 97 2.35 -29.76 9.96
C ARG A 97 1.25 -28.82 9.46
N GLY A 98 0.14 -29.38 9.01
CA GLY A 98 -1.02 -28.65 8.50
C GLY A 98 -0.94 -28.24 7.03
N GLU A 99 0.21 -28.46 6.37
CA GLU A 99 0.37 -28.15 4.94
C GLU A 99 -0.26 -29.21 4.02
N MET A 100 -0.43 -30.44 4.51
CA MET A 100 -1.03 -31.54 3.75
C MET A 100 -2.45 -31.86 4.26
N VAL A 101 -3.29 -32.44 3.40
CA VAL A 101 -4.63 -32.88 3.81
C VAL A 101 -4.53 -33.93 4.92
N GLN A 102 -5.42 -33.83 5.91
CA GLN A 102 -5.35 -34.62 7.14
C GLN A 102 -5.11 -36.13 6.95
N PRO A 103 -5.77 -36.85 6.01
CA PRO A 103 -5.51 -38.28 5.83
C PRO A 103 -4.09 -38.58 5.31
N PHE A 104 -3.53 -37.69 4.50
CA PHE A 104 -2.16 -37.81 3.99
C PHE A 104 -1.15 -37.59 5.13
N GLU A 105 -1.33 -36.52 5.90
CA GLU A 105 -0.46 -36.18 7.02
C GLU A 105 -0.43 -37.28 8.08
N GLN A 106 -1.59 -37.81 8.48
CA GLN A 106 -1.66 -38.89 9.46
C GLN A 106 -0.95 -40.16 8.96
N ALA A 107 -1.08 -40.46 7.67
CA ALA A 107 -0.47 -41.65 7.10
C ALA A 107 1.06 -41.52 7.01
N VAL A 108 1.59 -40.34 6.65
CA VAL A 108 3.04 -40.12 6.57
C VAL A 108 3.70 -40.06 7.95
N LEU A 109 3.02 -39.46 8.95
CA LEU A 109 3.51 -39.39 10.34
C LEU A 109 3.55 -40.75 11.05
N ALA A 110 2.81 -41.74 10.54
CA ALA A 110 2.82 -43.10 11.07
C ALA A 110 3.96 -43.97 10.50
N LEU A 111 4.72 -43.47 9.53
CA LEU A 111 5.82 -44.17 8.88
C LEU A 111 7.16 -43.87 9.55
N SER A 112 8.09 -44.82 9.42
CA SER A 112 9.53 -44.59 9.60
C SER A 112 10.18 -44.16 8.28
N PRO A 113 11.27 -43.38 8.28
CA PRO A 113 11.99 -43.02 7.05
C PRO A 113 12.35 -44.23 6.21
N GLY A 114 12.04 -44.17 4.91
CA GLY A 114 12.16 -45.27 3.94
C GLY A 114 10.92 -46.16 3.84
N GLU A 115 9.98 -46.11 4.78
CA GLU A 115 8.74 -46.88 4.73
C GLU A 115 7.71 -46.24 3.81
N MET A 116 6.77 -47.06 3.34
CA MET A 116 5.73 -46.67 2.42
C MET A 116 4.37 -47.18 2.89
N THR A 117 3.34 -46.36 2.77
CA THR A 117 1.98 -46.65 3.20
C THR A 117 1.33 -47.78 2.38
N GLY A 118 0.18 -48.26 2.85
CA GLY A 118 -0.84 -48.80 1.95
C GLY A 118 -1.51 -47.69 1.12
N PRO A 119 -2.50 -48.02 0.29
CA PRO A 119 -3.25 -46.99 -0.43
C PRO A 119 -4.05 -46.10 0.53
N VAL A 120 -3.75 -44.80 0.52
CA VAL A 120 -4.39 -43.76 1.36
C VAL A 120 -5.37 -42.98 0.51
N GLU A 121 -6.61 -42.88 0.96
CA GLU A 121 -7.66 -42.19 0.22
C GLU A 121 -7.81 -40.74 0.70
N THR A 122 -7.82 -39.80 -0.24
CA THR A 122 -8.09 -38.38 0.01
C THR A 122 -9.14 -37.86 -0.98
N GLN A 123 -9.51 -36.59 -0.85
CA GLN A 123 -10.37 -35.91 -1.83
C GLN A 123 -9.80 -35.88 -3.26
N PHE A 124 -8.50 -36.12 -3.43
CA PHE A 124 -7.84 -36.12 -4.75
C PHE A 124 -7.76 -37.50 -5.40
N GLY A 125 -8.02 -38.57 -4.64
CA GLY A 125 -7.92 -39.96 -5.11
C GLY A 125 -7.14 -40.84 -4.14
N LEU A 126 -6.49 -41.87 -4.69
CA LEU A 126 -5.66 -42.83 -3.94
C LEU A 126 -4.20 -42.45 -4.03
N HIS A 127 -3.55 -42.40 -2.88
CA HIS A 127 -2.14 -42.09 -2.72
C HIS A 127 -1.36 -43.30 -2.24
N LEU A 128 -0.16 -43.46 -2.77
CA LEU A 128 0.88 -44.30 -2.19
C LEU A 128 1.98 -43.35 -1.71
N ILE A 129 2.28 -43.35 -0.43
CA ILE A 129 3.13 -42.33 0.20
C ILE A 129 4.36 -43.03 0.77
N ARG A 130 5.55 -42.51 0.48
CA ARG A 130 6.81 -42.96 1.07
C ARG A 130 7.42 -41.82 1.86
N LEU A 131 7.73 -42.07 3.14
CA LEU A 131 8.44 -41.10 3.96
C LEU A 131 9.92 -41.16 3.58
N GLU A 132 10.49 -40.03 3.18
CA GLU A 132 11.92 -39.94 2.85
C GLU A 132 12.73 -39.53 4.08
N GLN A 133 12.28 -38.49 4.78
CA GLN A 133 13.00 -37.92 5.92
C GLN A 133 12.05 -37.21 6.89
N LEU A 134 12.32 -37.36 8.18
CA LEU A 134 11.80 -36.50 9.24
C LEU A 134 12.98 -35.71 9.80
N ARG A 135 12.84 -34.39 9.90
CA ARG A 135 13.83 -33.56 10.57
C ARG A 135 13.17 -32.46 11.37
N ILE A 136 13.78 -32.14 12.50
CA ILE A 136 13.58 -30.87 13.16
C ILE A 136 14.68 -29.97 12.58
N GLN A 137 14.31 -28.81 12.03
CA GLN A 137 15.31 -27.86 11.54
C GLN A 137 16.24 -27.51 12.69
N ASN A 138 17.51 -27.89 12.64
CA ASN A 138 18.39 -27.64 13.77
C ASN A 138 18.64 -26.13 13.96
N PHE A 139 19.01 -25.75 15.16
CA PHE A 139 19.29 -24.35 15.51
C PHE A 139 20.32 -23.69 14.57
N GLU A 140 21.36 -24.44 14.14
CA GLU A 140 22.40 -23.93 13.25
C GLU A 140 21.85 -23.51 11.86
N GLU A 141 20.81 -24.18 11.37
CA GLU A 141 20.15 -23.86 10.10
C GLU A 141 19.30 -22.59 10.19
N VAL A 142 18.71 -22.30 11.36
CA VAL A 142 17.72 -21.22 11.53
C VAL A 142 18.22 -19.99 12.29
N ILE A 143 19.41 -20.07 12.92
CA ILE A 143 19.93 -19.01 13.80
C ILE A 143 19.97 -17.64 13.13
N ALA A 144 20.31 -17.57 11.84
CA ALA A 144 20.39 -16.30 11.10
C ALA A 144 19.01 -15.65 10.94
N ASP A 145 18.02 -16.43 10.52
CA ASP A 145 16.65 -15.96 10.31
C ASP A 145 15.96 -15.63 11.64
N LEU A 146 16.14 -16.51 12.64
CA LEU A 146 15.65 -16.28 14.00
C LEU A 146 16.23 -14.99 14.58
N ARG A 147 17.54 -14.75 14.44
CA ARG A 147 18.19 -13.51 14.88
C ARG A 147 17.56 -12.30 14.21
N ASN A 148 17.43 -12.30 12.88
CA ASN A 148 16.86 -11.18 12.15
C ASN A 148 15.41 -10.88 12.59
N ARG A 149 14.60 -11.93 12.76
CA ARG A 149 13.22 -11.81 13.24
C ARG A 149 13.17 -11.20 14.64
N VAL A 150 13.89 -11.78 15.61
CA VAL A 150 13.89 -11.28 16.99
C VAL A 150 14.45 -9.87 17.09
N GLN A 151 15.48 -9.54 16.33
CA GLN A 151 16.02 -8.17 16.27
C GLN A 151 14.99 -7.18 15.72
N THR A 152 14.27 -7.56 14.68
CA THR A 152 13.19 -6.74 14.11
C THR A 152 12.07 -6.51 15.12
N GLU A 153 11.62 -7.57 15.80
CA GLU A 153 10.58 -7.47 16.83
C GLU A 153 11.01 -6.60 18.01
N ARG A 154 12.24 -6.75 18.50
CA ARG A 154 12.81 -5.89 19.55
C ARG A 154 12.86 -4.44 19.13
N PHE A 155 13.29 -4.18 17.90
CA PHE A 155 13.37 -2.83 17.34
C PHE A 155 11.98 -2.18 17.28
N LEU A 156 10.99 -2.88 16.71
CA LEU A 156 9.61 -2.38 16.63
C LEU A 156 8.99 -2.12 18.01
N ARG A 157 9.25 -3.01 18.98
CA ARG A 157 8.76 -2.84 20.35
C ARG A 157 9.37 -1.61 21.02
N ALA A 158 10.66 -1.38 20.83
CA ALA A 158 11.32 -0.20 21.38
C ALA A 158 10.85 1.09 20.71
N GLU A 159 10.66 1.09 19.39
CA GLU A 159 10.08 2.22 18.66
C GLU A 159 8.69 2.56 19.19
N SER A 160 7.83 1.54 19.34
CA SER A 160 6.49 1.70 19.91
C SER A 160 6.53 2.25 21.33
N THR A 161 7.42 1.74 22.19
CA THR A 161 7.59 2.22 23.58
C THR A 161 8.06 3.67 23.61
N PHE A 162 9.01 4.03 22.74
CA PHE A 162 9.53 5.39 22.64
C PHE A 162 8.45 6.38 22.21
N VAL A 163 7.71 6.07 21.14
CA VAL A 163 6.60 6.91 20.65
C VAL A 163 5.51 7.05 21.71
N ALA A 164 5.12 5.96 22.36
CA ALA A 164 4.13 5.99 23.43
C ALA A 164 4.58 6.89 24.59
N GLY A 165 5.86 6.83 24.97
CA GLY A 165 6.42 7.69 26.01
C GLY A 165 6.45 9.18 25.63
N ILE A 166 6.60 9.53 24.35
CA ILE A 166 6.46 10.91 23.88
C ILE A 166 5.00 11.36 23.98
N GLN A 167 4.07 10.53 23.48
CA GLN A 167 2.64 10.83 23.50
C GLN A 167 2.11 10.97 24.93
N GLU A 168 2.52 10.09 25.84
CA GLU A 168 2.12 10.15 27.26
C GLU A 168 2.58 11.45 27.92
N ARG A 169 3.81 11.92 27.66
CA ARG A 169 4.28 13.23 28.16
C ARG A 169 3.57 14.42 27.52
N ALA A 170 3.13 14.24 26.28
CA ALA A 170 2.47 15.28 25.51
C ALA A 170 0.98 15.42 25.85
N GLU A 171 0.35 14.38 26.40
CA GLU A 171 -1.09 14.37 26.76
C GLU A 171 -1.99 14.96 25.66
N PRO A 172 -1.95 14.43 24.42
CA PRO A 172 -2.70 15.02 23.31
C PRO A 172 -4.20 14.79 23.47
N GLU A 173 -4.99 15.85 23.39
CA GLU A 173 -6.45 15.81 23.52
C GLU A 173 -7.16 16.57 22.38
N PRO A 174 -8.29 16.04 21.87
CA PRO A 174 -9.09 16.73 20.87
C PRO A 174 -9.80 17.94 21.48
N THR A 175 -9.87 19.04 20.73
CA THR A 175 -10.67 20.19 21.17
C THR A 175 -12.17 19.95 20.98
N SER A 176 -12.99 20.71 21.70
CA SER A 176 -14.45 20.62 21.57
C SER A 176 -14.91 20.86 20.12
N GLY A 177 -15.53 19.85 19.53
CA GLY A 177 -16.04 19.89 18.15
C GLY A 177 -14.98 19.65 17.08
N ALA A 178 -13.75 19.25 17.42
CA ALA A 178 -12.66 18.99 16.49
C ALA A 178 -13.10 18.13 15.29
N TYR A 179 -13.76 17.00 15.53
CA TYR A 179 -14.16 16.06 14.48
C TYR A 179 -15.17 16.66 13.49
N LEU A 180 -16.12 17.46 13.97
CA LEU A 180 -17.08 18.15 13.10
C LEU A 180 -16.37 19.10 12.13
N VAL A 181 -15.37 19.81 12.65
CA VAL A 181 -14.58 20.77 11.88
C VAL A 181 -13.75 20.06 10.83
N VAL A 182 -13.12 18.96 11.22
CA VAL A 182 -12.29 18.14 10.33
C VAL A 182 -13.13 17.56 9.20
N ARG A 183 -14.35 17.08 9.47
CA ARG A 183 -15.30 16.66 8.43
C ARG A 183 -15.68 17.80 7.50
N GLU A 184 -15.98 18.98 8.04
CA GLU A 184 -16.36 20.16 7.25
C GLU A 184 -15.23 20.57 6.27
N ILE A 185 -13.97 20.61 6.74
CA ILE A 185 -12.84 20.93 5.87
C ILE A 185 -12.53 19.80 4.88
N ALA A 186 -12.78 18.52 5.24
CA ALA A 186 -12.56 17.38 4.35
C ALA A 186 -13.57 17.36 3.19
N GLN A 187 -14.79 17.86 3.38
CA GLN A 187 -15.76 18.01 2.28
C GLN A 187 -15.31 19.01 1.22
N ASN A 188 -14.66 20.11 1.64
CA ASN A 188 -14.20 21.16 0.74
C ASN A 188 -12.80 21.65 1.13
N PRO A 189 -11.75 20.83 0.93
CA PRO A 189 -10.42 21.11 1.44
C PRO A 189 -9.82 22.35 0.78
N ALA A 190 -10.22 22.70 -0.45
CA ALA A 190 -9.75 23.91 -1.15
C ALA A 190 -10.33 25.24 -0.61
N THR A 191 -11.24 25.20 0.36
CA THR A 191 -11.90 26.41 0.91
C THR A 191 -10.89 27.33 1.59
N ARG A 192 -10.92 28.62 1.24
CA ARG A 192 -10.06 29.62 1.88
C ARG A 192 -10.52 29.85 3.32
N LEU A 193 -9.68 29.49 4.29
CA LEU A 193 -9.94 29.75 5.70
C LEU A 193 -9.62 31.21 6.06
N SER A 194 -10.45 31.80 6.93
CA SER A 194 -10.08 33.06 7.60
C SER A 194 -8.91 32.83 8.56
N ARG A 195 -8.14 33.87 8.89
CA ARG A 195 -7.03 33.75 9.86
C ARG A 195 -7.49 33.17 11.20
N ARG A 196 -8.68 33.55 11.67
CA ARG A 196 -9.25 33.03 12.92
C ARG A 196 -9.63 31.55 12.80
N ALA A 197 -10.27 31.17 11.69
CA ALA A 197 -10.69 29.78 11.46
C ALA A 197 -9.49 28.84 11.31
N GLY A 198 -8.46 29.26 10.56
CA GLY A 198 -7.26 28.45 10.35
C GLY A 198 -6.42 28.23 11.61
N ARG A 199 -6.38 29.21 12.53
CA ARG A 199 -5.64 29.12 13.80
C ARG A 199 -6.38 28.41 14.92
N ARG A 200 -7.58 27.90 14.67
CA ARG A 200 -8.30 27.16 15.71
C ARG A 200 -7.62 25.80 15.90
N ALA A 201 -7.36 25.42 17.14
CA ALA A 201 -6.88 24.09 17.48
C ALA A 201 -7.98 23.04 17.28
N VAL A 202 -7.63 21.92 16.66
CA VAL A 202 -8.42 20.68 16.64
C VAL A 202 -7.86 19.64 17.60
N PHE A 203 -6.59 19.78 17.98
CA PHE A 203 -5.92 19.00 19.01
C PHE A 203 -5.01 19.93 19.80
N GLU A 204 -4.93 19.73 21.11
CA GLU A 204 -4.00 20.41 22.02
C GLU A 204 -3.09 19.37 22.65
N TYR A 205 -1.83 19.74 22.90
CA TYR A 205 -0.86 18.88 23.58
C TYR A 205 0.20 19.73 24.27
N SER A 206 0.92 19.15 25.23
CA SER A 206 2.03 19.81 25.90
C SER A 206 3.12 20.20 24.89
N GLY A 207 3.27 21.51 24.68
CA GLY A 207 4.23 22.08 23.74
C GLY A 207 3.63 22.60 22.43
N GLY A 208 2.34 22.42 22.17
CA GLY A 208 1.74 22.93 20.93
C GLY A 208 0.26 22.63 20.73
N GLU A 209 -0.19 22.88 19.51
CA GLU A 209 -1.54 22.59 19.05
C GLU A 209 -1.47 22.11 17.60
N LEU A 210 -2.40 21.25 17.20
CA LEU A 210 -2.65 20.94 15.79
C LEU A 210 -3.84 21.77 15.34
N THR A 211 -3.64 22.59 14.32
CA THR A 211 -4.61 23.59 13.87
C THR A 211 -5.44 23.11 12.67
N VAL A 212 -6.60 23.74 12.47
CA VAL A 212 -7.45 23.51 11.28
C VAL A 212 -6.67 23.73 9.98
N ALA A 213 -5.78 24.73 9.94
CA ALA A 213 -4.98 25.01 8.75
C ALA A 213 -3.98 23.88 8.42
N GLU A 214 -3.38 23.26 9.43
CA GLU A 214 -2.45 22.13 9.26
C GLU A 214 -3.17 20.87 8.81
N VAL A 215 -4.33 20.56 9.40
CA VAL A 215 -5.15 19.43 8.93
C VAL A 215 -5.64 19.68 7.51
N GLN A 216 -6.11 20.89 7.19
CA GLN A 216 -6.52 21.25 5.83
C GLN A 216 -5.37 21.05 4.83
N PHE A 217 -4.16 21.44 5.21
CA PHE A 217 -2.97 21.26 4.38
C PHE A 217 -2.71 19.78 4.06
N VAL A 218 -2.81 18.90 5.06
CA VAL A 218 -2.67 17.45 4.86
C VAL A 218 -3.77 16.95 3.94
N LEU A 219 -5.03 17.27 4.21
CA LEU A 219 -6.18 16.81 3.41
C LEU A 219 -6.10 17.21 1.94
N GLN A 220 -5.59 18.42 1.66
CA GLN A 220 -5.39 18.90 0.29
C GLN A 220 -4.31 18.14 -0.48
N ALA A 221 -3.35 17.53 0.24
CA ALA A 221 -2.32 16.68 -0.36
C ALA A 221 -2.78 15.23 -0.55
N GLN A 222 -3.91 14.83 0.04
CA GLN A 222 -4.47 13.49 -0.10
C GLN A 222 -5.40 13.37 -1.30
N ASN A 223 -5.61 12.13 -1.75
CA ASN A 223 -6.53 11.83 -2.84
C ASN A 223 -8.02 12.00 -2.40
N PRO A 224 -8.96 12.09 -3.36
CA PRO A 224 -10.39 12.25 -3.03
C PRO A 224 -10.98 11.10 -2.21
N GLU A 225 -10.48 9.87 -2.38
CA GLU A 225 -10.94 8.71 -1.63
C GLU A 225 -10.65 8.85 -0.13
N PHE A 226 -9.43 9.27 0.21
CA PHE A 226 -9.05 9.56 1.59
C PHE A 226 -9.86 10.71 2.17
N GLN A 227 -10.11 11.77 1.39
CA GLN A 227 -10.96 12.88 1.83
C GLN A 227 -12.37 12.38 2.18
N GLU A 228 -12.96 11.53 1.35
CA GLU A 228 -14.26 10.92 1.61
C GLU A 228 -14.25 10.00 2.85
N GLN A 229 -13.16 9.26 3.07
CA GLN A 229 -12.98 8.46 4.30
C GLN A 229 -12.95 9.35 5.55
N VAL A 230 -12.34 10.54 5.48
CA VAL A 230 -12.35 11.50 6.59
C VAL A 230 -13.75 12.11 6.79
N VAL A 231 -14.52 12.32 5.72
CA VAL A 231 -15.90 12.83 5.81
C VAL A 231 -16.83 11.80 6.46
N THR A 232 -16.72 10.53 6.05
CA THR A 232 -17.64 9.45 6.42
C THR A 232 -17.19 8.63 7.64
N GLY A 233 -15.93 8.78 8.05
CA GLY A 233 -15.33 8.03 9.14
C GLY A 233 -15.94 8.31 10.51
N THR A 234 -15.80 7.35 11.42
CA THR A 234 -16.26 7.48 12.82
C THR A 234 -15.38 8.46 13.60
N ASP A 235 -15.86 8.95 14.74
CA ASP A 235 -15.07 9.86 15.59
C ASP A 235 -13.75 9.21 16.02
N GLU A 236 -13.74 7.90 16.31
CA GLU A 236 -12.52 7.16 16.64
C GLU A 236 -11.53 7.12 15.48
N GLN A 237 -12.02 6.93 14.24
CA GLN A 237 -11.15 6.94 13.05
C GLN A 237 -10.54 8.33 12.82
N LEU A 238 -11.32 9.39 13.03
CA LEU A 238 -10.83 10.77 12.93
C LEU A 238 -9.84 11.08 14.06
N GLU A 239 -10.09 10.58 15.26
CA GLU A 239 -9.19 10.72 16.39
C GLU A 239 -7.83 10.09 16.10
N GLN A 240 -7.80 8.83 15.61
CA GLN A 240 -6.55 8.17 15.23
C GLN A 240 -5.82 8.89 14.10
N PHE A 241 -6.54 9.43 13.12
CA PHE A 241 -5.95 10.25 12.06
C PHE A 241 -5.27 11.50 12.64
N LEU A 242 -5.96 12.24 13.50
CA LEU A 242 -5.44 13.47 14.10
C LEU A 242 -4.29 13.18 15.07
N LEU A 243 -4.38 12.11 15.88
CA LEU A 243 -3.28 11.64 16.72
C LEU A 243 -2.05 11.26 15.91
N GLY A 244 -2.22 10.67 14.71
CA GLY A 244 -1.12 10.41 13.79
C GLY A 244 -0.41 11.69 13.33
N LEU A 245 -1.16 12.78 13.08
CA LEU A 245 -0.58 14.07 12.75
C LEU A 245 0.15 14.70 13.95
N VAL A 246 -0.47 14.65 15.14
CA VAL A 246 0.15 15.11 16.38
C VAL A 246 1.45 14.34 16.66
N GLN A 247 1.46 13.02 16.45
CA GLN A 247 2.65 12.19 16.62
C GLN A 247 3.82 12.65 15.75
N VAL A 248 3.55 13.02 14.50
CA VAL A 248 4.60 13.56 13.60
C VAL A 248 5.17 14.85 14.17
N GLU A 249 4.33 15.78 14.61
CA GLU A 249 4.78 17.05 15.22
C GLU A 249 5.60 16.80 16.49
N LEU A 250 5.15 15.90 17.36
CA LEU A 250 5.87 15.53 18.58
C LEU A 250 7.24 14.90 18.27
N LEU A 251 7.33 14.04 17.26
CA LEU A 251 8.60 13.45 16.84
C LEU A 251 9.56 14.48 16.22
N VAL A 252 9.04 15.47 15.50
CA VAL A 252 9.84 16.59 14.99
C VAL A 252 10.35 17.45 16.15
N ALA A 253 9.49 17.76 17.13
CA ALA A 253 9.87 18.51 18.32
C ALA A 253 10.95 17.79 19.15
N GLU A 254 10.78 16.48 19.38
CA GLU A 254 11.76 15.65 20.09
C GLU A 254 13.10 15.56 19.32
N ALA A 255 13.06 15.52 17.98
CA ALA A 255 14.26 15.59 17.14
C ALA A 255 14.98 16.93 17.32
N GLY A 256 14.25 18.05 17.32
CA GLY A 256 14.81 19.38 17.57
C GLY A 256 15.47 19.50 18.96
N LEU A 257 14.81 18.97 20.01
CA LEU A 257 15.39 18.92 21.36
C LEU A 257 16.68 18.09 21.44
N SER A 258 16.77 17.04 20.61
CA SER A 258 17.97 16.20 20.46
C SER A 258 19.05 16.83 19.56
N GLY A 259 18.85 18.08 19.09
CA GLY A 259 19.76 18.79 18.20
C GLY A 259 19.76 18.28 16.76
N LEU A 260 18.77 17.47 16.37
CA LEU A 260 18.64 16.87 15.05
C LEU A 260 17.80 17.77 14.13
N GLU A 261 18.40 18.89 13.70
CA GLU A 261 17.81 19.80 12.71
C GLU A 261 18.32 19.52 11.28
N PRO A 262 17.55 19.82 10.23
CA PRO A 262 18.03 19.72 8.86
C PRO A 262 19.20 20.68 8.68
N GLY A 263 20.37 20.16 8.29
CA GLY A 263 21.52 21.00 7.98
C GLY A 263 21.19 22.00 6.87
N ARG A 264 21.86 23.16 6.90
CA ARG A 264 21.65 24.23 5.90
C ARG A 264 21.79 23.73 4.45
N GLU A 265 22.72 22.82 4.21
CA GLU A 265 22.92 22.20 2.89
C GLU A 265 21.70 21.40 2.40
N VAL A 266 21.02 20.69 3.31
CA VAL A 266 19.79 19.95 2.99
C VAL A 266 18.68 20.92 2.63
N LEU A 267 18.50 21.98 3.42
CA LEU A 267 17.51 23.03 3.15
C LEU A 267 17.78 23.73 1.81
N ASP A 268 19.04 24.06 1.53
CA ASP A 268 19.45 24.68 0.27
C ASP A 268 19.20 23.74 -0.92
N SER A 269 19.48 22.45 -0.77
CA SER A 269 19.17 21.43 -1.78
C SER A 269 17.66 21.30 -2.05
N MET A 270 16.84 21.27 -1.00
CA MET A 270 15.37 21.26 -1.12
C MET A 270 14.87 22.52 -1.83
N ALA A 271 15.39 23.69 -1.46
CA ALA A 271 15.03 24.96 -2.10
C ALA A 271 15.44 24.99 -3.58
N MET A 272 16.62 24.46 -3.92
CA MET A 272 17.05 24.31 -5.31
C MET A 272 16.15 23.34 -6.08
N GLY A 273 15.80 22.19 -5.49
CA GLY A 273 14.86 21.23 -6.08
C GLY A 273 13.51 21.88 -6.40
N ALA A 274 12.92 22.60 -5.44
CA ALA A 274 11.66 23.31 -5.63
C ALA A 274 11.74 24.37 -6.75
N ARG A 275 12.84 25.15 -6.80
CA ARG A 275 13.06 26.14 -7.87
C ARG A 275 13.21 25.49 -9.23
N ASN A 276 13.90 24.35 -9.30
CA ASN A 276 14.10 23.62 -10.54
C ASN A 276 12.78 23.04 -11.06
N GLN A 277 11.96 22.47 -10.18
CA GLN A 277 10.62 21.99 -10.53
C GLN A 277 9.72 23.14 -11.03
N LEU A 278 9.72 24.30 -10.37
CA LEU A 278 8.97 25.46 -10.86
C LEU A 278 9.44 25.94 -12.22
N ARG A 279 10.76 25.99 -12.44
CA ARG A 279 11.33 26.40 -13.73
C ARG A 279 11.02 25.38 -14.83
N SER A 280 11.11 24.08 -14.56
CA SER A 280 10.78 23.06 -15.56
C SER A 280 9.30 23.10 -15.93
N THR A 281 8.40 23.25 -14.95
CA THR A 281 6.97 23.43 -15.19
C THR A 281 6.69 24.70 -16.00
N ALA A 282 7.29 25.83 -15.62
CA ALA A 282 7.11 27.07 -16.36
C ALA A 282 7.63 26.98 -17.80
N ARG A 283 8.69 26.21 -18.07
CA ARG A 283 9.16 25.93 -19.44
C ARG A 283 8.19 25.02 -20.21
N ALA A 284 7.71 23.95 -19.58
CA ALA A 284 6.75 23.04 -20.20
C ALA A 284 5.46 23.77 -20.61
N LEU A 285 5.02 24.71 -19.78
CA LEU A 285 3.88 25.59 -20.05
C LEU A 285 4.20 26.80 -20.94
N ARG A 286 5.44 26.91 -21.44
CA ARG A 286 5.95 28.04 -22.26
C ARG A 286 5.77 29.41 -21.60
N LEU A 287 5.78 29.47 -20.27
CA LEU A 287 5.63 30.70 -19.49
C LEU A 287 6.96 31.44 -19.29
N ILE A 288 8.10 30.80 -19.55
CA ILE A 288 9.43 31.45 -19.49
C ILE A 288 9.76 32.16 -20.82
N GLU A 289 9.45 31.52 -21.94
CA GLU A 289 9.70 32.03 -23.29
C GLU A 289 8.36 32.40 -23.93
N LEU A 290 7.69 33.40 -23.34
CA LEU A 290 6.40 33.87 -23.85
C LEU A 290 6.59 34.41 -25.27
N ASP A 291 6.01 33.70 -26.24
CA ASP A 291 5.90 34.18 -27.61
C ASP A 291 5.00 35.43 -27.62
N ARG A 292 5.60 36.59 -27.88
CA ARG A 292 4.98 37.90 -27.72
C ARG A 292 5.12 38.70 -29.01
N ALA A 293 4.00 39.14 -29.56
CA ALA A 293 4.00 39.97 -30.75
C ALA A 293 4.53 41.39 -30.45
N PRO A 294 5.10 42.10 -31.45
CA PRO A 294 5.55 43.48 -31.26
C PRO A 294 4.42 44.39 -30.77
N GLY A 295 4.58 44.98 -29.58
CA GLY A 295 3.59 45.86 -28.96
C GLY A 295 2.48 45.17 -28.17
N GLU A 296 2.40 43.83 -28.16
CA GLU A 296 1.45 43.08 -27.34
C GLU A 296 1.75 43.27 -25.84
N PRO A 297 0.80 43.48 -24.93
CA PRO A 297 1.07 43.49 -23.48
C PRO A 297 1.49 42.11 -22.94
N THR A 298 2.40 42.08 -21.95
CA THR A 298 2.88 40.81 -21.34
C THR A 298 1.75 39.97 -20.75
N GLU A 299 0.77 40.63 -20.12
CA GLU A 299 -0.40 39.96 -19.53
C GLU A 299 -1.25 39.25 -20.59
N GLN A 300 -1.38 39.84 -21.78
CA GLN A 300 -2.11 39.25 -22.90
C GLN A 300 -1.36 38.04 -23.50
N ALA A 301 -0.03 38.12 -23.64
CA ALA A 301 0.78 37.00 -24.08
C ALA A 301 0.75 35.84 -23.07
N LEU A 302 0.78 36.17 -21.77
CA LEU A 302 0.66 35.20 -20.68
C LEU A 302 -0.70 34.50 -20.67
N GLU A 303 -1.79 35.26 -20.83
CA GLU A 303 -3.15 34.75 -20.92
C GLU A 303 -3.29 33.75 -22.08
N ARG A 304 -2.76 34.08 -23.27
CA ARG A 304 -2.74 33.17 -24.42
C ARG A 304 -2.01 31.87 -24.11
N ALA A 305 -0.80 31.95 -23.55
CA ALA A 305 0.01 30.78 -23.23
C ALA A 305 -0.69 29.84 -22.22
N VAL A 306 -1.33 30.42 -21.19
CA VAL A 306 -2.10 29.66 -20.20
C VAL A 306 -3.30 28.97 -20.83
N LEU A 307 -4.05 29.65 -21.70
CA LEU A 307 -5.20 29.05 -22.38
C LEU A 307 -4.81 27.93 -23.33
N GLU A 308 -3.70 28.08 -24.06
CA GLU A 308 -3.16 27.03 -24.92
C GLU A 308 -2.74 25.80 -24.09
N ALA A 309 -2.07 26.01 -22.96
CA ALA A 309 -1.70 24.93 -22.06
C ALA A 309 -2.93 24.17 -21.52
N ILE A 310 -3.98 24.88 -21.09
CA ILE A 310 -5.24 24.26 -20.64
C ILE A 310 -5.89 23.48 -21.79
N ALA A 311 -5.94 24.05 -23.00
CA ALA A 311 -6.52 23.39 -24.17
C ALA A 311 -5.77 22.09 -24.52
N ASN A 312 -4.43 22.11 -24.43
CA ASN A 312 -3.61 20.93 -24.69
C ASN A 312 -3.83 19.84 -23.63
N VAL A 313 -3.98 20.21 -22.35
CA VAL A 313 -4.35 19.27 -21.28
C VAL A 313 -5.73 18.64 -21.55
N LEU A 314 -6.73 19.46 -21.88
CA LEU A 314 -8.09 18.98 -22.18
C LEU A 314 -8.16 18.09 -23.44
N ALA A 315 -7.26 18.33 -24.40
CA ALA A 315 -7.14 17.53 -25.61
C ALA A 315 -6.27 16.26 -25.43
N GLY A 316 -5.68 16.05 -24.24
CA GLY A 316 -4.76 14.94 -23.98
C GLY A 316 -3.40 15.07 -24.68
N ALA A 317 -3.07 16.26 -25.19
CA ALA A 317 -1.78 16.54 -25.84
C ALA A 317 -0.64 16.81 -24.83
N THR A 318 -1.00 17.13 -23.59
CA THR A 318 -0.07 17.28 -22.45
C THR A 318 -0.70 16.75 -21.18
N ASP A 319 0.11 16.15 -20.33
CA ASP A 319 -0.34 15.70 -19.01
C ASP A 319 -0.58 16.88 -18.05
N VAL A 320 -1.43 16.64 -17.05
CA VAL A 320 -1.59 17.57 -15.92
C VAL A 320 -0.28 17.61 -15.14
N ILE A 321 0.29 18.80 -15.00
CA ILE A 321 1.52 18.99 -14.22
C ILE A 321 1.14 19.13 -12.75
N ASP A 322 1.45 18.10 -11.96
CA ASP A 322 1.30 18.15 -10.52
C ASP A 322 2.51 18.88 -9.88
N LEU A 323 2.20 19.98 -9.19
CA LEU A 323 3.18 20.77 -8.44
C LEU A 323 3.19 20.41 -6.94
N GLY A 324 2.34 19.49 -6.50
CA GLY A 324 2.22 19.05 -5.12
C GLY A 324 2.16 20.21 -4.12
N ALA A 325 2.95 20.09 -3.05
CA ALA A 325 3.05 21.11 -2.00
C ALA A 325 3.49 22.49 -2.52
N ILE A 326 4.28 22.56 -3.60
CA ILE A 326 4.72 23.84 -4.19
C ILE A 326 3.53 24.56 -4.83
N GLY A 327 2.75 23.86 -5.65
CA GLY A 327 1.55 24.42 -6.29
C GLY A 327 0.56 24.93 -5.26
N PHE A 328 0.43 24.19 -4.16
CA PHE A 328 -0.37 24.60 -3.02
C PHE A 328 0.13 25.90 -2.36
N GLN A 329 1.41 25.98 -2.01
CA GLN A 329 1.97 27.18 -1.38
C GLN A 329 1.85 28.41 -2.29
N LEU A 330 1.99 28.23 -3.61
CA LEU A 330 1.72 29.28 -4.58
C LEU A 330 0.24 29.72 -4.54
N LYS A 331 -0.71 28.79 -4.50
CA LYS A 331 -2.15 29.12 -4.42
C LYS A 331 -2.51 29.92 -3.16
N GLN A 332 -1.86 29.65 -2.03
CA GLN A 332 -2.11 30.36 -0.78
C GLN A 332 -1.48 31.75 -0.72
N ARG A 333 -0.26 31.90 -1.22
CA ARG A 333 0.55 33.12 -1.07
C ARG A 333 0.36 34.12 -2.21
N THR A 334 -0.23 33.70 -3.32
CA THR A 334 -0.38 34.52 -4.52
C THR A 334 -1.86 34.84 -4.78
N SER A 335 -2.16 36.07 -5.20
CA SER A 335 -3.49 36.45 -5.65
C SER A 335 -3.79 35.79 -6.99
N LEU A 336 -4.84 34.97 -7.05
CA LEU A 336 -5.36 34.42 -8.30
C LEU A 336 -6.23 35.47 -8.99
N SER A 337 -6.05 35.66 -10.29
CA SER A 337 -6.99 36.35 -11.17
C SER A 337 -7.67 35.34 -12.09
N ILE A 338 -8.96 35.55 -12.38
CA ILE A 338 -9.70 34.77 -13.36
C ILE A 338 -9.64 35.54 -14.68
N SER A 339 -9.22 34.87 -15.76
CA SER A 339 -9.31 35.42 -17.11
C SER A 339 -10.76 35.35 -17.58
N GLU A 340 -11.43 36.50 -17.73
CA GLU A 340 -12.80 36.56 -18.25
C GLU A 340 -12.91 36.01 -19.68
N ARG A 341 -11.89 36.26 -20.51
CA ARG A 341 -11.81 35.69 -21.86
C ARG A 341 -11.68 34.17 -21.84
N GLY A 342 -10.91 33.65 -20.89
CA GLY A 342 -10.72 32.22 -20.68
C GLY A 342 -12.01 31.51 -20.30
N VAL A 343 -12.82 32.12 -19.43
CA VAL A 343 -14.17 31.62 -19.09
C VAL A 343 -15.05 31.56 -20.36
N GLY A 344 -15.05 32.62 -21.16
CA GLY A 344 -15.80 32.64 -22.43
C GLY A 344 -15.36 31.52 -23.40
N GLN A 345 -14.05 31.29 -23.55
CA GLN A 345 -13.51 30.23 -24.39
C GLN A 345 -13.83 28.83 -23.86
N ALA A 346 -13.77 28.62 -22.54
CA ALA A 346 -14.12 27.35 -21.91
C ALA A 346 -15.62 27.02 -22.12
N VAL A 347 -16.50 28.01 -21.98
CA VAL A 347 -17.94 27.87 -22.25
C VAL A 347 -18.20 27.53 -23.71
N LEU A 348 -17.55 28.22 -24.65
CA LEU A 348 -17.64 27.93 -26.08
C LEU A 348 -17.16 26.51 -26.40
N ARG A 349 -16.06 26.07 -25.79
CA ARG A 349 -15.51 24.73 -26.00
C ARG A 349 -16.37 23.63 -25.41
N LEU A 350 -16.95 23.84 -24.22
CA LEU A 350 -17.96 22.96 -23.64
C LEU A 350 -19.20 22.84 -24.54
N GLY A 351 -19.65 23.97 -25.12
CA GLY A 351 -20.71 23.98 -26.12
C GLY A 351 -20.38 23.12 -27.36
N GLN A 352 -19.16 23.24 -27.89
CA GLN A 352 -18.68 22.43 -29.03
C GLN A 352 -18.55 20.93 -28.68
N LEU A 353 -18.06 20.60 -27.49
CA LEU A 353 -17.95 19.21 -27.03
C LEU A 353 -19.32 18.57 -26.80
N ARG A 354 -20.29 19.33 -26.29
CA ARG A 354 -21.69 18.89 -26.18
C ARG A 354 -22.34 18.71 -27.55
N ALA A 355 -22.10 19.61 -28.50
CA ALA A 355 -22.62 19.50 -29.86
C ALA A 355 -22.06 18.28 -30.63
N ASN A 356 -20.89 17.76 -30.24
CA ASN A 356 -20.26 16.58 -30.84
C ASN A 356 -20.58 15.25 -30.11
N ARG A 357 -21.45 15.25 -29.09
CA ARG A 357 -22.00 14.03 -28.48
C ARG A 357 -23.45 13.83 -28.90
N SER A 358 -23.86 12.59 -29.14
CA SER A 358 -25.28 12.26 -29.17
C SER A 358 -25.87 12.50 -27.76
N PRO A 359 -27.01 13.20 -27.63
CA PRO A 359 -27.58 13.52 -26.34
C PRO A 359 -27.95 12.24 -25.58
N SER A 360 -27.80 12.27 -24.27
CA SER A 360 -28.28 11.18 -23.41
C SER A 360 -29.80 11.31 -23.20
N ILE A 361 -30.47 10.20 -22.89
CA ILE A 361 -31.94 10.13 -22.67
C ILE A 361 -32.43 11.13 -21.58
N VAL A 362 -31.54 11.61 -20.71
CA VAL A 362 -31.85 12.58 -19.64
C VAL A 362 -31.94 14.01 -20.17
N GLU A 363 -31.29 14.34 -21.29
CA GLU A 363 -31.18 15.71 -21.83
C GLU A 363 -32.35 16.11 -22.73
N GLU A 364 -33.20 15.19 -23.20
CA GLU A 364 -34.41 15.49 -24.00
C GLU A 364 -35.51 16.20 -23.19
N GLY A 365 -35.40 16.24 -21.85
CA GLY A 365 -36.42 16.81 -20.96
C GLY A 365 -36.05 18.11 -20.26
N ALA A 366 -34.87 18.69 -20.49
CA ALA A 366 -34.43 19.89 -19.79
C ALA A 366 -34.45 21.12 -20.72
N GLU A 367 -35.34 22.07 -20.44
CA GLU A 367 -35.30 23.40 -21.06
C GLU A 367 -33.98 24.10 -20.72
N VAL A 368 -33.24 24.50 -21.75
CA VAL A 368 -32.02 25.30 -21.63
C VAL A 368 -32.42 26.75 -21.32
N PRO A 369 -31.93 27.38 -20.24
CA PRO A 369 -32.15 28.80 -20.01
C PRO A 369 -31.40 29.61 -21.07
N ASP A 370 -32.12 30.51 -21.73
CA ASP A 370 -31.56 31.41 -22.74
C ASP A 370 -30.63 32.42 -22.06
N LEU A 371 -29.32 32.31 -22.32
CA LEU A 371 -28.30 33.23 -21.84
C LEU A 371 -27.75 34.03 -23.03
N ILE A 372 -28.60 34.88 -23.61
CA ILE A 372 -28.14 36.00 -24.42
C ILE A 372 -28.04 37.22 -23.49
N PRO A 373 -26.88 37.89 -23.37
CA PRO A 373 -26.78 39.12 -22.60
C PRO A 373 -27.38 40.29 -23.38
N ASP A 374 -28.51 40.79 -22.89
CA ASP A 374 -29.20 42.00 -23.36
C ASP A 374 -28.44 43.28 -22.95
N THR A 375 -27.21 43.47 -23.43
CA THR A 375 -26.49 44.76 -23.28
C THR A 375 -25.54 45.05 -24.45
N LEU A 376 -26.11 45.17 -25.65
CA LEU A 376 -25.50 45.90 -26.78
C LEU A 376 -26.57 46.79 -27.42
N ASN A 377 -27.12 47.73 -26.63
CA ASN A 377 -27.75 48.97 -27.12
C ASN A 377 -28.09 49.86 -25.92
N GLN A 378 -27.10 50.58 -25.42
CA GLN A 378 -27.21 51.96 -24.90
C GLN A 378 -25.83 52.56 -24.63
#